data_AF-A0A2N2LKB7-F1
#
_entry.id   AF-A0A2N2LKB7-F1
#
_cell.length_a   1.000
_cell.length_b   1.000
_cell.length_c   1.000
_cell.angle_alpha   90.00
_cell.angle_beta   90.00
_cell.angle_gamma   90.00
#
_symmetry.space_group_name_H-M   'P 1'
#
loop_
_entity.id
_entity.type
_entity.pdbx_description
1 polymer ?
#
loop_
_entity_poly.entity_id
_entity_poly.type
_entity_poly.pdbx_seq_one_letter_code
_entity_poly.pdbx_strand_id
1 'polypeptide(L)'
;MAHPRDAGEVYASRTAPRRVLRCRRSPTAGGVMAEPAIETRTFRETMGRFATGVTVVTVAHGGKTRGMTANSFTSLSLDPPLLLICVDHRASMHAIFEEAEAFAVNVLAHDQKALSQFFASPGEKEGPMGGQPFHEGPTGSPILDGVMAWMDCRIEQQYDGGDHTIVVGRIQEMRVERPDASPLVFFGGKYYGLGETL
;
A
#
# COMPACT_ATOMS: atom_id res chain seq x y z
N MET A 1 -10.36 -51.22 28.78
CA MET A 1 -11.21 -50.01 28.90
C MET A 1 -11.16 -49.29 27.56
N ALA A 2 -12.28 -49.31 26.83
CA ALA A 2 -12.59 -48.42 25.69
C ALA A 2 -12.87 -46.99 26.26
N HIS A 3 -12.96 -45.86 25.57
CA HIS A 3 -12.94 -45.40 24.17
C HIS A 3 -12.70 -43.83 24.22
N PRO A 4 -12.82 -43.00 23.16
CA PRO A 4 -11.88 -41.92 22.80
C PRO A 4 -12.53 -40.53 22.53
N ARG A 5 -11.80 -39.65 21.80
CA ARG A 5 -12.20 -38.53 20.90
C ARG A 5 -12.22 -37.11 21.48
N ASP A 6 -11.42 -36.23 20.87
CA ASP A 6 -11.86 -35.10 20.02
C ASP A 6 -10.62 -34.62 19.23
N ALA A 7 -10.53 -34.51 17.90
CA ALA A 7 -11.46 -34.11 16.83
C ALA A 7 -11.95 -32.66 16.96
N GLY A 8 -11.07 -31.71 16.65
CA GLY A 8 -11.37 -30.26 16.57
C GLY A 8 -10.77 -29.65 15.31
N GLU A 9 -11.50 -29.82 14.20
CA GLU A 9 -11.63 -28.91 13.05
C GLU A 9 -10.39 -28.20 12.48
N VAL A 10 -9.88 -28.79 11.40
CA VAL A 10 -9.13 -28.07 10.35
C VAL A 10 -10.07 -27.05 9.71
N TYR A 11 -9.86 -25.76 9.99
CA TYR A 11 -10.56 -24.66 9.33
C TYR A 11 -10.15 -24.62 7.86
N ALA A 12 -10.92 -25.31 7.02
CA ALA A 12 -10.78 -25.23 5.58
C ALA A 12 -11.12 -23.80 5.13
N SER A 13 -10.07 -22.99 4.95
CA SER A 13 -10.14 -21.70 4.28
C SER A 13 -10.72 -21.88 2.88
N ARG A 14 -12.01 -21.58 2.73
CA ARG A 14 -12.66 -21.49 1.43
C ARG A 14 -12.36 -20.11 0.86
N THR A 15 -11.27 -19.97 0.13
CA THR A 15 -10.97 -18.77 -0.65
C THR A 15 -11.93 -18.68 -1.84
N ALA A 16 -12.99 -17.88 -1.68
CA ALA A 16 -13.76 -17.42 -2.83
C ALA A 16 -12.87 -16.52 -3.70
N PRO A 17 -13.05 -16.50 -5.04
CA PRO A 17 -12.27 -15.63 -5.91
C PRO A 17 -12.46 -14.16 -5.49
N ARG A 18 -11.34 -13.48 -5.19
CA ARG A 18 -11.33 -12.07 -4.82
C ARG A 18 -11.90 -11.25 -5.97
N ARG A 19 -13.07 -10.66 -5.73
CA ARG A 19 -13.83 -9.95 -6.75
C ARG A 19 -13.42 -8.49 -6.71
N VAL A 20 -12.73 -8.00 -7.74
CA VAL A 20 -12.62 -6.56 -7.99
C VAL A 20 -14.04 -6.03 -8.16
N LEU A 21 -14.53 -5.29 -7.17
CA LEU A 21 -15.86 -4.70 -7.24
C LEU A 21 -15.79 -3.51 -8.19
N ARG A 22 -16.16 -3.76 -9.45
CA ARG A 22 -16.42 -2.71 -10.44
C ARG A 22 -17.54 -1.82 -9.93
N CYS A 23 -17.26 -0.52 -9.79
CA CYS A 23 -18.31 0.47 -9.63
C CYS A 23 -19.22 0.40 -10.87
N ARG A 24 -20.50 0.03 -10.70
CA ARG A 24 -21.46 -0.04 -11.81
C ARG A 24 -21.71 1.38 -12.33
N ARG A 25 -21.27 1.69 -13.55
CA ARG A 25 -21.74 2.88 -14.26
C ARG A 25 -23.18 2.66 -14.69
N SER A 26 -24.09 3.52 -14.25
CA SER A 26 -25.46 3.59 -14.76
C SER A 26 -25.43 4.08 -16.22
N PRO A 27 -26.16 3.44 -17.17
CA PRO A 27 -26.26 3.96 -18.52
C PRO A 27 -27.25 5.11 -18.56
N THR A 28 -26.77 6.36 -18.61
CA THR A 28 -27.61 7.51 -18.92
C THR A 28 -27.67 7.69 -20.44
N ALA A 29 -28.86 7.49 -21.01
CA ALA A 29 -29.17 7.92 -22.37
C ALA A 29 -29.40 9.43 -22.36
N GLY A 30 -28.50 10.20 -22.98
CA GLY A 30 -28.60 11.66 -23.10
C GLY A 30 -27.31 12.22 -23.69
N GLY A 31 -27.43 13.09 -24.70
CA GLY A 31 -26.33 13.56 -25.57
C GLY A 31 -25.05 13.94 -24.82
N VAL A 32 -23.92 13.45 -25.35
CA VAL A 32 -22.59 13.67 -24.78
C VAL A 32 -22.18 15.12 -24.96
N MET A 33 -22.60 15.99 -24.04
CA MET A 33 -21.85 17.20 -23.74
C MET A 33 -20.52 16.72 -23.16
N ALA A 34 -19.42 16.91 -23.89
CA ALA A 34 -18.10 16.56 -23.40
C ALA A 34 -17.86 17.30 -22.07
N GLU A 35 -17.70 16.55 -20.98
CA GLU A 35 -17.30 17.12 -19.70
C GLU A 35 -16.00 17.92 -19.92
N PRO A 36 -15.89 19.13 -19.33
CA PRO A 36 -14.65 19.90 -19.43
C PRO A 36 -13.51 19.06 -18.85
N ALA A 37 -12.56 18.68 -19.70
CA ALA A 37 -11.43 17.87 -19.30
C ALA A 37 -10.53 18.69 -18.38
N ILE A 38 -10.31 18.21 -17.16
CA ILE A 38 -9.33 18.82 -16.25
C ILE A 38 -7.92 18.54 -16.80
N GLU A 39 -7.14 19.59 -17.02
CA GLU A 39 -5.75 19.45 -17.47
C GLU A 39 -4.92 18.71 -16.41
N THR A 40 -4.16 17.70 -16.84
CA THR A 40 -3.34 16.85 -15.94
C THR A 40 -2.37 17.67 -15.08
N ARG A 41 -1.82 18.76 -15.62
CA ARG A 41 -0.93 19.66 -14.88
C ARG A 41 -1.67 20.33 -13.72
N THR A 42 -2.81 20.96 -14.01
CA THR A 42 -3.67 21.62 -13.01
C THR A 42 -4.10 20.65 -11.92
N PHE A 43 -4.48 19.42 -12.28
CA PHE A 43 -4.79 18.37 -11.31
C PHE A 43 -3.61 18.08 -10.39
N ARG A 44 -2.42 17.79 -10.95
CA ARG A 44 -1.22 17.47 -10.14
C ARG A 44 -0.78 18.62 -9.25
N GLU A 45 -0.81 19.85 -9.76
CA GLU A 45 -0.45 21.04 -8.99
C GLU A 45 -1.42 21.29 -7.83
N THR A 46 -2.72 21.11 -8.07
CA THR A 46 -3.77 21.29 -7.05
C THR A 46 -3.70 20.20 -5.99
N MET A 47 -3.66 18.93 -6.40
CA MET A 47 -3.58 17.78 -5.49
C MET A 47 -2.28 17.80 -4.68
N GLY A 48 -1.18 18.28 -5.26
CA GLY A 48 0.10 18.44 -4.57
C GLY A 48 0.08 19.46 -3.43
N ARG A 49 -1.00 20.24 -3.26
CA ARG A 49 -1.16 21.14 -2.10
C ARG A 49 -1.63 20.44 -0.84
N PHE A 50 -2.07 19.18 -0.93
CA PHE A 50 -2.28 18.35 0.24
C PHE A 50 -0.97 17.65 0.61
N ALA A 51 -0.32 18.10 1.69
CA ALA A 51 0.93 17.50 2.15
C ALA A 51 0.67 16.08 2.68
N THR A 52 1.56 15.16 2.35
CA THR A 52 1.47 13.77 2.81
C THR A 52 2.80 13.29 3.39
N GLY A 53 2.74 12.29 4.26
CA GLY A 53 3.90 11.46 4.55
C GLY A 53 4.27 10.60 3.34
N VAL A 54 5.45 9.99 3.38
CA VAL A 54 5.91 9.08 2.34
C VAL A 54 6.02 7.67 2.90
N THR A 55 5.54 6.68 2.14
CA THR A 55 5.66 5.26 2.50
C THR A 55 6.32 4.46 1.38
N VAL A 56 6.86 3.30 1.74
CA VAL A 56 7.16 2.22 0.80
C VAL A 56 6.22 1.05 1.08
N VAL A 57 5.43 0.71 0.07
CA VAL A 57 4.61 -0.49 0.06
C VAL A 57 5.45 -1.65 -0.43
N THR A 58 5.41 -2.78 0.27
CA THR A 58 6.20 -3.97 -0.04
C THR A 58 5.31 -5.20 -0.12
N VAL A 59 5.71 -6.15 -0.95
CA VAL A 59 4.99 -7.42 -1.14
C VAL A 59 5.99 -8.55 -1.32
N ALA A 60 5.59 -9.74 -0.90
CA ALA A 60 6.23 -10.99 -1.28
C ALA A 60 5.20 -11.84 -2.05
N HIS A 61 5.55 -12.28 -3.27
CA HIS A 61 4.72 -13.18 -4.06
C HIS A 61 5.58 -14.04 -4.98
N GLY A 62 5.28 -15.33 -5.09
CA GLY A 62 5.98 -16.25 -6.00
C GLY A 62 7.52 -16.30 -5.79
N GLY A 63 7.97 -16.18 -4.54
CA GLY A 63 9.41 -16.14 -4.19
C GLY A 63 10.12 -14.83 -4.57
N LYS A 64 9.39 -13.81 -5.03
CA LYS A 64 9.92 -12.48 -5.33
C LYS A 64 9.41 -11.46 -4.32
N THR A 65 10.33 -10.62 -3.84
CA THR A 65 10.00 -9.43 -3.05
C THR A 65 10.07 -8.20 -3.93
N ARG A 66 9.11 -7.29 -3.78
CA ARG A 66 9.03 -6.03 -4.53
C ARG A 66 8.56 -4.92 -3.61
N GLY A 67 8.91 -3.69 -3.97
CA GLY A 67 8.48 -2.50 -3.27
C GLY A 67 8.20 -1.33 -4.20
N MET A 68 7.35 -0.42 -3.74
CA MET A 68 6.94 0.78 -4.46
C MET A 68 6.76 1.92 -3.47
N THR A 69 7.30 3.10 -3.80
CA THR A 69 7.00 4.31 -3.04
C THR A 69 5.56 4.74 -3.29
N ALA A 70 4.83 5.03 -2.23
CA ALA A 70 3.46 5.53 -2.28
C ALA A 70 3.27 6.67 -1.28
N ASN A 71 2.34 7.56 -1.58
CA ASN A 71 1.89 8.60 -0.65
C ASN A 71 0.35 8.73 -0.62
N SER A 72 -0.33 7.71 -1.13
CA SER A 72 -1.79 7.52 -1.09
C SER A 72 -2.26 6.77 0.16
N PHE A 73 -1.32 6.36 1.03
CA PHE A 73 -1.61 5.68 2.29
C PHE A 73 -2.61 6.49 3.12
N THR A 74 -3.64 5.81 3.63
CA THR A 74 -4.67 6.41 4.48
C THR A 74 -5.16 5.41 5.53
N SER A 75 -5.28 5.84 6.79
CA SER A 75 -5.98 5.07 7.83
C SER A 75 -7.47 5.02 7.54
N LEU A 76 -8.10 3.85 7.59
CA LEU A 76 -9.49 3.68 7.18
C LEU A 76 -10.45 3.35 8.33
N SER A 77 -10.08 2.41 9.22
CA SER A 77 -10.98 1.94 10.29
C SER A 77 -10.18 1.50 11.52
N LEU A 78 -10.78 1.64 12.71
CA LEU A 78 -10.23 1.14 13.97
C LEU A 78 -10.74 -0.26 14.32
N ASP A 79 -12.03 -0.55 14.08
CA ASP A 79 -12.63 -1.85 14.33
C ASP A 79 -13.49 -2.31 13.14
N PRO A 80 -13.00 -3.23 12.29
CA PRO A 80 -11.65 -3.82 12.34
C PRO A 80 -10.55 -2.81 11.95
N PRO A 81 -9.28 -3.06 12.30
CA PRO A 81 -8.17 -2.18 11.97
C PRO A 81 -7.83 -2.26 10.47
N LEU A 82 -8.17 -1.22 9.72
CA LEU A 82 -8.00 -1.15 8.27
C LEU A 82 -7.19 0.08 7.84
N LEU A 83 -6.42 -0.09 6.76
CA LEU A 83 -5.81 0.98 5.98
C LEU A 83 -6.09 0.79 4.50
N LEU A 84 -5.80 1.81 3.70
CA LEU A 84 -5.81 1.68 2.24
C LEU A 84 -4.57 2.32 1.59
N ILE A 85 -4.28 1.84 0.38
CA ILE A 85 -3.32 2.43 -0.56
C ILE A 85 -3.94 2.43 -1.96
N CYS A 86 -3.43 3.28 -2.85
CA CYS A 86 -3.81 3.29 -4.26
C CYS A 86 -2.61 2.89 -5.12
N VAL A 87 -2.79 1.93 -6.01
CA VAL A 87 -1.75 1.38 -6.90
C VAL A 87 -2.10 1.72 -8.36
N ASP A 88 -1.21 2.45 -9.04
CA ASP A 88 -1.35 2.81 -10.46
C ASP A 88 -1.32 1.53 -11.32
N HIS A 89 -2.25 1.39 -12.27
CA HIS A 89 -2.30 0.23 -13.19
C HIS A 89 -1.05 0.08 -14.05
N ARG A 90 -0.24 1.13 -14.20
CA ARG A 90 1.05 1.11 -14.91
C ARG A 90 2.22 0.69 -14.03
N ALA A 91 2.05 0.66 -12.71
CA ALA A 91 3.09 0.20 -11.81
C ALA A 91 3.32 -1.30 -12.03
N SER A 92 4.57 -1.75 -12.08
CA SER A 92 4.91 -3.18 -12.10
C SER A 92 4.36 -3.92 -10.88
N MET A 93 4.08 -3.17 -9.81
CA MET A 93 3.48 -3.64 -8.58
C MET A 93 2.01 -4.08 -8.76
N HIS A 94 1.27 -3.48 -9.70
CA HIS A 94 -0.17 -3.71 -9.88
C HIS A 94 -0.50 -5.17 -10.21
N ALA A 95 0.19 -5.75 -11.19
CA ALA A 95 0.00 -7.16 -11.57
C ALA A 95 0.28 -8.13 -10.39
N ILE A 96 1.15 -7.74 -9.45
CA ILE A 96 1.43 -8.58 -8.28
C ILE A 96 0.29 -8.50 -7.28
N PHE A 97 -0.37 -7.35 -7.13
CA PHE A 97 -1.54 -7.18 -6.26
C PHE A 97 -2.78 -7.96 -6.75
N GLU A 98 -2.81 -8.40 -8.01
CA GLU A 98 -3.85 -9.30 -8.51
C GLU A 98 -3.79 -10.69 -7.85
N GLU A 99 -2.59 -11.14 -7.50
CA GLU A 99 -2.35 -12.49 -6.94
C GLU A 99 -1.88 -12.47 -5.47
N ALA A 100 -1.30 -11.38 -5.00
CA ALA A 100 -0.78 -11.27 -3.64
C ALA A 100 -1.90 -11.38 -2.59
N GLU A 101 -1.57 -11.98 -1.44
CA GLU A 101 -2.50 -12.12 -0.33
C GLU A 101 -2.34 -11.04 0.74
N ALA A 102 -1.14 -10.47 0.84
CA ALA A 102 -0.70 -9.57 1.89
C ALA A 102 0.28 -8.53 1.35
N PHE A 103 0.51 -7.46 2.11
CA PHE A 103 1.49 -6.42 1.85
C PHE A 103 1.88 -5.73 3.16
N ALA A 104 3.03 -5.08 3.19
CA ALA A 104 3.41 -4.19 4.29
C ALA A 104 3.52 -2.73 3.82
N VAL A 105 3.25 -1.81 4.73
CA VAL A 105 3.43 -0.36 4.55
C VAL A 105 4.53 0.10 5.49
N ASN A 106 5.55 0.74 4.94
CA ASN A 106 6.72 1.22 5.67
C ASN A 106 6.75 2.75 5.64
N VAL A 107 6.53 3.42 6.77
CA VAL A 107 6.50 4.88 6.87
C VAL A 107 7.92 5.42 6.94
N LEU A 108 8.28 6.38 6.07
CA LEU A 108 9.65 6.86 5.95
C LEU A 108 9.94 8.06 6.84
N ALA A 109 11.12 8.04 7.46
CA ALA A 109 11.71 9.20 8.14
C ALA A 109 12.42 10.14 7.16
N HIS A 110 12.62 11.39 7.56
CA HIS A 110 13.16 12.47 6.72
C HIS A 110 14.52 12.15 6.07
N ASP A 111 15.34 11.33 6.73
CA ASP A 111 16.64 10.87 6.27
C ASP A 111 16.55 9.75 5.20
N GLN A 112 15.37 9.20 4.96
CA GLN A 112 15.13 8.10 4.01
C GLN A 112 14.65 8.58 2.62
N LYS A 113 14.96 9.83 2.24
CA LYS A 113 14.69 10.35 0.89
C LYS A 113 15.27 9.45 -0.21
N ALA A 114 16.50 8.97 -0.04
CA ALA A 114 17.14 8.10 -1.03
C ALA A 114 16.37 6.77 -1.22
N LEU A 115 15.85 6.21 -0.12
CA LEU A 115 15.02 5.00 -0.13
C LEU A 115 13.70 5.25 -0.89
N SER A 116 13.04 6.38 -0.62
CA SER A 116 11.85 6.81 -1.38
C SER A 116 12.14 6.91 -2.88
N GLN A 117 13.25 7.54 -3.27
CA GLN A 117 13.63 7.69 -4.68
C GLN A 117 13.96 6.33 -5.32
N PHE A 118 14.59 5.44 -4.56
CA PHE A 118 14.92 4.09 -5.02
C PHE A 118 13.67 3.29 -5.41
N PHE A 119 12.66 3.24 -4.54
CA PHE A 119 11.40 2.53 -4.78
C PHE A 119 10.39 3.29 -5.65
N ALA A 120 10.62 4.58 -5.93
CA ALA A 120 9.86 5.33 -6.93
C ALA A 120 10.40 5.17 -8.36
N SER A 121 11.67 4.77 -8.49
CA SER A 121 12.34 4.66 -9.78
C SER A 121 11.91 3.38 -10.52
N PRO A 122 11.49 3.46 -11.79
CA PRO A 122 11.06 2.31 -12.56
C PRO A 122 12.21 1.32 -12.80
N GLY A 123 11.86 0.12 -13.27
CA GLY A 123 12.80 -0.95 -13.60
C GLY A 123 12.95 -2.00 -12.51
N GLU A 124 13.42 -3.18 -12.91
CA GLU A 124 13.74 -4.24 -11.96
C GLU A 124 14.98 -3.87 -11.15
N LYS A 125 14.96 -4.23 -9.87
CA LYS A 125 16.12 -4.11 -8.99
C LYS A 125 16.78 -5.48 -8.87
N GLU A 126 18.10 -5.50 -8.88
CA GLU A 126 18.86 -6.73 -8.72
C GLU A 126 18.74 -7.24 -7.28
N GLY A 127 18.42 -8.53 -7.13
CA GLY A 127 18.25 -9.17 -5.84
C GLY A 127 16.97 -8.79 -5.08
N PRO A 128 16.73 -9.44 -3.93
CA PRO A 128 15.58 -9.13 -3.07
C PRO A 128 15.63 -7.66 -2.63
N MET A 129 14.52 -6.95 -2.83
CA MET A 129 14.36 -5.53 -2.47
C MET A 129 15.48 -4.60 -2.99
N GLY A 130 16.24 -5.01 -4.01
CA GLY A 130 17.36 -4.24 -4.50
C GLY A 130 18.52 -4.12 -3.53
N GLY A 131 18.69 -5.09 -2.64
CA GLY A 131 19.73 -5.11 -1.59
C GLY A 131 19.42 -4.23 -0.37
N GLN A 132 18.24 -3.60 -0.31
CA GLN A 132 17.81 -2.88 0.89
C GLN A 132 17.57 -3.88 2.04
N PRO A 133 18.06 -3.61 3.25
CA PRO A 133 17.86 -4.50 4.39
C PRO A 133 16.39 -4.55 4.81
N PHE A 134 15.91 -5.76 5.08
CA PHE A 134 14.53 -6.02 5.51
C PHE A 134 14.46 -7.31 6.31
N HIS A 135 13.38 -7.45 7.06
CA HIS A 135 12.95 -8.71 7.68
C HIS A 135 11.51 -9.03 7.27
N GLU A 136 11.07 -10.26 7.48
CA GLU A 136 9.70 -10.67 7.13
C GLU A 136 8.74 -10.37 8.29
N GLY A 137 7.60 -9.75 7.97
CA GLY A 137 6.47 -9.64 8.89
C GLY A 137 5.70 -10.96 9.05
N PRO A 138 4.71 -11.03 9.95
CA PRO A 138 3.90 -12.24 10.15
C PRO A 138 3.14 -12.73 8.91
N THR A 139 2.93 -11.90 7.89
CA THR A 139 2.36 -12.31 6.59
C THR A 139 3.40 -12.75 5.56
N GLY A 140 4.69 -12.65 5.88
CA GLY A 140 5.81 -12.82 4.93
C GLY A 140 6.12 -11.58 4.11
N SER A 141 5.38 -10.48 4.27
CA SER A 141 5.66 -9.22 3.57
C SER A 141 6.95 -8.58 4.09
N PRO A 142 7.81 -7.99 3.23
CA PRO A 142 9.06 -7.36 3.65
C PRO A 142 8.83 -6.10 4.51
N ILE A 143 9.38 -6.04 5.70
CA ILE A 143 9.46 -4.85 6.54
C ILE A 143 10.87 -4.28 6.40
N LEU A 144 10.99 -3.06 5.87
CA LEU A 144 12.27 -2.41 5.64
C LEU A 144 12.88 -1.96 6.97
N ASP A 145 14.17 -2.18 7.15
CA ASP A 145 14.85 -1.80 8.39
C ASP A 145 15.04 -0.27 8.51
N GLY A 146 14.98 0.25 9.73
CA GLY A 146 15.24 1.66 10.03
C GLY A 146 14.15 2.65 9.59
N VAL A 147 12.99 2.15 9.18
CA VAL A 147 11.79 2.96 8.88
C VAL A 147 11.21 3.56 10.17
N MET A 148 10.35 4.57 10.03
CA MET A 148 9.74 5.24 11.17
C MET A 148 8.72 4.35 11.89
N ALA A 149 7.87 3.70 11.11
CA ALA A 149 6.83 2.79 11.56
C ALA A 149 6.47 1.84 10.41
N TRP A 150 5.82 0.73 10.73
CA TRP A 150 5.33 -0.21 9.74
C TRP A 150 4.00 -0.85 10.14
N MET A 151 3.28 -1.31 9.13
CA MET A 151 2.03 -2.07 9.27
C MET A 151 2.07 -3.26 8.31
N ASP A 152 1.92 -4.47 8.83
CA ASP A 152 1.82 -5.70 8.04
C ASP A 152 0.34 -6.09 7.89
N CYS A 153 -0.11 -6.27 6.65
CA CYS A 153 -1.53 -6.33 6.31
C CYS A 153 -1.86 -7.53 5.42
N ARG A 154 -3.00 -8.17 5.70
CA ARG A 154 -3.67 -9.01 4.69
C ARG A 154 -4.56 -8.13 3.81
N ILE A 155 -4.60 -8.39 2.52
CA ILE A 155 -5.52 -7.71 1.62
C ILE A 155 -6.94 -8.13 1.98
N GLU A 156 -7.74 -7.15 2.36
CA GLU A 156 -9.15 -7.30 2.71
C GLU A 156 -9.99 -7.25 1.43
N GLN A 157 -9.88 -6.16 0.67
CA GLN A 157 -10.71 -5.86 -0.50
C GLN A 157 -9.94 -5.02 -1.53
N GLN A 158 -10.35 -5.10 -2.80
CA GLN A 158 -9.83 -4.28 -3.89
C GLN A 158 -10.98 -3.65 -4.68
N TYR A 159 -10.85 -2.36 -5.01
CA TYR A 159 -11.84 -1.58 -5.75
C TYR A 159 -11.22 -0.85 -6.93
N ASP A 160 -12.00 -0.66 -7.99
CA ASP A 160 -11.61 0.23 -9.09
C ASP A 160 -11.58 1.69 -8.62
N GLY A 161 -10.47 2.38 -8.90
CA GLY A 161 -10.25 3.80 -8.60
C GLY A 161 -9.92 4.62 -9.86
N GLY A 162 -10.45 4.23 -11.02
CA GLY A 162 -10.11 4.85 -12.31
C GLY A 162 -8.88 4.20 -12.93
N ASP A 163 -7.77 4.93 -13.04
CA ASP A 163 -6.46 4.42 -13.48
C ASP A 163 -5.62 3.81 -12.35
N HIS A 164 -6.21 3.73 -11.15
CA HIS A 164 -5.63 3.09 -9.97
C HIS A 164 -6.57 2.00 -9.43
N THR A 165 -5.99 1.05 -8.72
CA THR A 165 -6.72 0.11 -7.85
C THR A 165 -6.57 0.56 -6.40
N ILE A 166 -7.70 0.67 -5.69
CA ILE A 166 -7.73 0.93 -4.24
C ILE A 166 -7.61 -0.42 -3.54
N VAL A 167 -6.54 -0.61 -2.78
CA VAL A 167 -6.29 -1.83 -2.01
C VAL A 167 -6.54 -1.53 -0.54
N VAL A 168 -7.49 -2.22 0.05
CA VAL A 168 -7.78 -2.17 1.49
C VAL A 168 -7.04 -3.30 2.18
N GLY A 169 -6.26 -2.97 3.20
CA GLY A 169 -5.52 -3.92 4.03
C GLY A 169 -6.07 -3.99 5.45
N ARG A 170 -6.24 -5.21 5.96
CA ARG A 170 -6.50 -5.48 7.38
C ARG A 170 -5.19 -5.71 8.10
N ILE A 171 -4.90 -4.85 9.07
CA ILE A 171 -3.66 -4.87 9.84
C ILE A 171 -3.61 -6.16 10.68
N GLN A 172 -2.52 -6.91 10.55
CA GLN A 172 -2.21 -8.09 11.35
C GLN A 172 -1.25 -7.73 12.49
N GLU A 173 -0.28 -6.87 12.20
CA GLU A 173 0.67 -6.33 13.17
C GLU A 173 1.12 -4.93 12.74
N MET A 174 1.47 -4.08 13.70
CA MET A 174 2.03 -2.76 13.43
C MET A 174 2.95 -2.31 14.56
N ARG A 175 3.97 -1.53 14.24
CA ARG A 175 4.94 -1.01 15.22
C ARG A 175 5.46 0.36 14.83
N VAL A 176 5.79 1.16 15.85
CA VAL A 176 6.62 2.36 15.73
C VAL A 176 8.05 1.96 16.06
N GLU A 177 8.97 2.18 15.12
CA GLU A 177 10.39 1.82 15.26
C GLU A 177 11.25 3.01 15.68
N ARG A 178 10.93 4.20 15.17
CA ARG A 178 11.68 5.45 15.45
C ARG A 178 10.72 6.54 15.94
N PRO A 179 10.28 6.49 17.21
CA PRO A 179 9.30 7.43 17.76
C PRO A 179 9.78 8.89 17.74
N ASP A 180 11.10 9.12 17.81
CA ASP A 180 11.71 10.45 17.88
C ASP A 180 12.17 11.01 16.52
N ALA A 181 11.98 10.26 15.42
CA ALA A 181 12.41 10.70 14.10
C ALA A 181 11.39 11.67 13.48
N SER A 182 11.87 12.69 12.74
CA SER A 182 11.01 13.52 11.90
C SER A 182 10.59 12.78 10.63
N PRO A 183 9.33 12.89 10.17
CA PRO A 183 8.83 12.17 9.00
C PRO A 183 9.33 12.78 7.69
N LEU A 184 9.44 11.96 6.66
CA LEU A 184 9.60 12.44 5.29
C LEU A 184 8.25 12.92 4.76
N VAL A 185 8.20 14.17 4.34
CA VAL A 185 6.99 14.82 3.83
C VAL A 185 7.13 15.07 2.33
N PHE A 186 6.05 14.86 1.59
CA PHE A 186 5.93 15.24 0.18
C PHE A 186 4.87 16.33 0.01
N PHE A 187 5.27 17.47 -0.56
CA PHE A 187 4.40 18.62 -0.75
C PHE A 187 4.80 19.38 -2.02
N GLY A 188 3.83 19.76 -2.86
CA GLY A 188 4.08 20.54 -4.07
C GLY A 188 5.13 19.92 -5.02
N GLY A 189 5.23 18.58 -5.06
CA GLY A 189 6.21 17.87 -5.90
C GLY A 189 7.64 17.81 -5.32
N LYS A 190 7.84 18.17 -4.05
CA LYS A 190 9.16 18.22 -3.40
C LYS A 190 9.14 17.51 -2.05
N TYR A 191 10.32 17.05 -1.62
CA TYR A 191 10.52 16.47 -0.29
C TYR A 191 10.81 17.55 0.75
N TYR A 192 10.26 17.37 1.94
CA TYR A 192 10.47 18.20 3.13
C TYR A 192 10.61 17.31 4.37
N GLY A 193 11.07 17.89 5.47
CA GLY A 193 10.91 17.34 6.82
C GLY A 193 9.84 18.12 7.58
N LEU A 194 9.26 17.52 8.62
CA LEU A 194 8.38 18.22 9.55
C LEU A 194 9.21 19.02 10.56
N GLY A 195 8.81 20.27 10.81
CA GLY A 195 9.48 21.19 11.73
C GLY A 195 8.94 21.11 13.17
N GLU A 196 9.03 22.23 13.89
CA GLU A 196 8.60 22.36 15.28
C GLU A 196 7.10 22.06 15.48
N THR A 197 6.76 21.53 16.65
CA THR A 197 5.38 21.38 17.12
C THR A 197 4.82 22.76 17.48
N LEU A 198 3.59 23.04 17.04
CA LEU A 198 2.87 24.28 17.34
C LEU A 198 2.13 24.21 18.68
#